data_AF-A0A949K3V0-F1
#
_entry.id   AF-A0A949K3V0-F1
#
_cell.length_a   1.000
_cell.length_b   1.000
_cell.length_c   1.000
_cell.angle_alpha   90.00
_cell.angle_beta   90.00
_cell.angle_gamma   90.00
#
_symmetry.space_group_name_H-M   'P 1'
#
loop_
_entity.id
_entity.type
_entity.pdbx_description
1 polymer ?
#
loop_
_entity_poly.entity_id
_entity_poly.type
_entity_poly.pdbx_seq_one_letter_code
_entity_poly.pdbx_strand_id
1 'polypeptide(L)'
;MSDSRKADEGSTLGDELRESLNQGRNLNRGGRGLHVLLAFVLVISLVNLFVLVIDNKGNGNGGMPGGDTGLSGEALERLALKLERQQLHGAAARAWTDYISATRPSGEESAGIWYRIGKLYQGGGDLERALDAYYRSESIEHLKDLEAELSLRVSECLERLGRFAALRSELESRTALDPDAPTAGEEVLAEIGSWKISRSDLEKMVEAEIEAQLSSVAGGLPPEQRKAQKDRLLAEVLSEDRQQQLLERFIAEEVLYMRAMEERLYDDAAYRELASNLEKKMLIQKYMDGQYAANINISDQEVREYYEAHKADFMKDGRQMDFEEAGQQAYAMLRRKKEMEIQAQLIGFLMDEYDVVVHQSKSGG
;
A
#
# COMPACT_ATOMS: atom_id res chain seq x y z
N MET A 1 -5.29 42.60 -60.13
CA MET A 1 -4.86 44.01 -60.17
C MET A 1 -4.97 44.53 -58.75
N SER A 2 -3.93 44.29 -57.95
CA SER A 2 -2.76 45.17 -57.73
C SER A 2 -3.14 46.32 -56.79
N ASP A 3 -3.08 46.11 -55.48
CA ASP A 3 -1.86 46.15 -54.62
C ASP A 3 -1.51 47.60 -54.26
N SER A 4 -1.94 48.01 -53.07
CA SER A 4 -1.62 49.28 -52.43
C SER A 4 -0.63 48.97 -51.32
N ARG A 5 0.64 49.30 -51.55
CA ARG A 5 1.75 49.07 -50.64
C ARG A 5 2.46 50.38 -50.33
N LYS A 6 2.69 50.54 -49.01
CA LYS A 6 3.80 51.24 -48.35
C LYS A 6 3.74 52.77 -48.28
N ALA A 7 3.52 53.28 -47.07
CA ALA A 7 4.60 53.85 -46.25
C ALA A 7 4.02 54.36 -44.92
N ASP A 8 4.26 53.64 -43.81
CA ASP A 8 4.40 54.25 -42.47
C ASP A 8 5.08 53.25 -41.50
N GLU A 9 6.36 52.97 -41.74
CA GLU A 9 7.25 52.29 -40.77
C GLU A 9 8.27 53.31 -40.30
N GLY A 10 7.97 54.00 -39.19
CA GLY A 10 8.88 55.02 -38.66
C GLY A 10 8.61 55.53 -37.24
N SER A 11 7.66 54.97 -36.49
CA SER A 11 7.25 55.56 -35.20
C SER A 11 7.03 54.58 -34.04
N THR A 12 7.41 53.31 -34.14
CA THR A 12 7.14 52.31 -33.07
C THR A 12 8.39 51.74 -32.39
N LEU A 13 9.57 51.82 -33.03
CA LEU A 13 10.81 51.27 -32.44
C LEU A 13 11.42 52.16 -31.34
N GLY A 14 11.12 53.47 -31.35
CA GLY A 14 11.66 54.44 -30.39
C GLY A 14 10.93 54.46 -29.05
N ASP A 15 9.65 54.07 -29.04
CA ASP A 15 8.80 54.10 -27.85
C ASP A 15 8.91 52.79 -27.05
N GLU A 16 9.06 51.63 -27.72
CA GLU A 16 9.32 50.34 -27.06
C GLU A 16 10.70 50.27 -26.37
N LEU A 17 11.70 50.97 -26.90
CA LEU A 17 13.02 51.10 -26.26
C LEU A 17 13.03 52.04 -25.05
N ARG A 18 12.11 53.01 -24.98
CA ARG A 18 11.95 53.90 -23.81
C ARG A 18 11.14 53.25 -22.70
N GLU A 19 10.20 52.37 -23.03
CA GLU A 19 9.40 51.63 -22.05
C GLU A 19 10.21 50.51 -21.37
N SER A 20 11.10 49.83 -22.11
CA SER A 20 12.02 48.83 -21.55
C SER A 20 13.13 49.41 -20.66
N LEU A 21 13.55 50.66 -20.87
CA LEU A 21 14.55 51.33 -20.03
C LEU A 21 13.97 51.92 -18.72
N ASN A 22 12.65 52.02 -18.59
CA ASN A 22 12.01 52.57 -17.39
C ASN A 22 11.52 51.50 -16.39
N GLN A 23 11.46 50.21 -16.80
CA GLN A 23 11.22 49.09 -15.88
C GLN A 23 12.45 48.66 -15.06
N GLY A 24 13.65 49.17 -15.37
CA GLY A 24 14.89 48.82 -14.66
C GLY A 24 15.22 49.66 -13.41
N ARG A 25 14.37 50.63 -13.01
CA ARG A 25 14.74 51.65 -12.01
C ARG A 25 13.99 51.60 -10.67
N ASN A 26 13.26 50.53 -10.38
CA ASN A 26 12.52 50.38 -9.12
C ASN A 26 12.89 49.13 -8.29
N LEU A 27 14.16 48.70 -8.35
CA LEU A 27 14.74 47.69 -7.47
C LEU A 27 15.73 48.34 -6.48
N ASN A 28 15.27 49.30 -5.67
CA ASN A 28 16.06 49.76 -4.52
C ASN A 28 15.23 50.02 -3.26
N ARG A 29 14.28 49.11 -2.99
CA ARG A 29 13.61 48.96 -1.70
C ARG A 29 13.80 47.55 -1.09
N GLY A 30 14.91 46.88 -1.45
CA GLY A 30 15.26 45.52 -0.97
C GLY A 30 16.42 45.44 0.04
N GLY A 31 17.12 46.55 0.32
CA GLY A 31 18.33 46.52 1.15
C GLY A 31 18.06 46.18 2.63
N ARG A 32 16.98 46.67 3.22
CA ARG A 32 16.70 46.44 4.65
C ARG A 32 16.36 44.98 4.96
N GLY A 33 15.61 44.30 4.09
CA GLY A 33 15.26 42.89 4.27
C GLY A 33 16.49 41.99 4.15
N LEU A 34 17.36 42.25 3.17
CA LEU A 34 18.58 41.48 2.96
C LEU A 34 19.59 41.68 4.09
N HIS A 35 19.74 42.91 4.61
CA HIS A 35 20.60 43.18 5.76
C HIS A 35 20.07 42.53 7.05
N VAL A 36 18.75 42.46 7.25
CA VAL A 36 18.14 41.75 8.39
C VAL A 36 18.38 40.24 8.27
N LEU A 37 18.24 39.68 7.08
CA LEU A 37 18.45 38.25 6.83
C LEU A 37 19.93 37.87 6.99
N LEU A 38 20.85 38.70 6.48
CA LEU A 38 22.29 38.54 6.69
C LEU A 38 22.70 38.69 8.16
N ALA A 39 22.10 39.65 8.89
CA ALA A 39 22.34 39.78 10.33
C ALA A 39 21.85 38.54 11.09
N PHE A 40 20.72 37.95 10.70
CA PHE A 40 20.20 36.74 11.32
C PHE A 40 21.11 35.52 11.07
N VAL A 41 21.59 35.36 9.82
CA VAL A 41 22.56 34.32 9.48
C VAL A 41 23.86 34.51 10.26
N LEU A 42 24.35 35.74 10.39
CA LEU A 42 25.59 36.04 11.11
C LEU A 42 25.44 35.78 12.62
N VAL A 43 24.29 36.09 13.22
CA VAL A 43 23.99 35.74 14.61
C VAL A 43 23.90 34.23 14.81
N ILE A 44 23.24 33.49 13.91
CA ILE A 44 23.19 32.02 13.98
C ILE A 44 24.57 31.41 13.82
N SER A 45 25.40 31.93 12.91
CA SER A 45 26.79 31.48 12.74
C SER A 45 27.65 31.80 13.97
N LEU A 46 27.45 32.96 14.61
CA LEU A 46 28.16 33.29 15.85
C LEU A 46 27.68 32.46 17.04
N VAL A 47 26.39 32.12 17.12
CA VAL A 47 25.86 31.21 18.15
C VAL A 47 26.41 29.79 17.95
N ASN A 48 26.45 29.28 16.73
CA ASN A 48 27.05 27.98 16.43
C ASN A 48 28.56 27.98 16.72
N LEU A 49 29.28 29.07 16.40
CA LEU A 49 30.70 29.22 16.74
C LEU A 49 30.90 29.33 18.26
N PHE A 50 29.99 29.98 18.98
CA PHE A 50 30.04 30.13 20.43
C PHE A 50 29.76 28.80 21.15
N VAL A 51 28.82 27.98 20.67
CA VAL A 51 28.61 26.60 21.13
C VAL A 51 29.88 25.77 20.91
N LEU A 52 30.52 25.91 19.75
CA LEU A 52 31.76 25.19 19.42
C LEU A 52 32.97 25.65 20.25
N VAL A 53 33.01 26.90 20.68
CA VAL A 53 34.09 27.45 21.52
C VAL A 53 33.86 27.18 23.01
N ILE A 54 32.61 27.08 23.47
CA ILE A 54 32.29 26.63 24.84
C ILE A 54 32.58 25.13 25.00
N ASP A 55 32.33 24.31 23.97
CA ASP A 55 32.70 22.88 23.99
C ASP A 55 34.22 22.65 23.91
N ASN A 56 35.00 23.66 23.50
CA ASN A 56 36.45 23.52 23.27
C ASN A 56 37.33 24.22 24.33
N LYS A 57 36.76 24.66 25.47
CA LYS A 57 37.54 25.22 26.58
C LYS A 57 37.05 24.72 27.94
N GLY A 58 37.34 23.45 28.18
CA GLY A 58 37.23 22.80 29.48
C GLY A 58 38.31 21.74 29.69
N ASN A 59 39.57 22.03 29.36
CA ASN A 59 40.69 21.16 29.74
C ASN A 59 41.44 21.77 30.93
N GLY A 60 41.40 21.06 32.05
CA GLY A 60 41.98 21.46 33.33
C GLY A 60 42.19 20.29 34.29
N ASN A 61 42.86 19.24 33.80
CA ASN A 61 43.70 18.31 34.57
C ASN A 61 43.02 17.28 35.49
N GLY A 62 42.93 16.04 34.99
CA GLY A 62 42.66 14.83 35.77
C GLY A 62 42.42 13.64 34.85
N GLY A 63 43.39 12.73 34.73
CA GLY A 63 43.35 11.65 33.76
C GLY A 63 42.18 10.66 33.92
N MET A 64 41.59 10.24 32.81
CA MET A 64 40.81 9.00 32.68
C MET A 64 40.88 8.43 31.25
N PRO A 65 40.76 7.11 31.07
CA PRO A 65 40.82 6.44 29.78
C PRO A 65 39.43 6.32 29.11
N GLY A 66 39.38 6.60 27.79
CA GLY A 66 38.40 6.15 26.79
C GLY A 66 36.91 6.15 27.16
N GLY A 67 36.18 7.21 26.78
CA GLY A 67 34.70 7.24 26.82
C GLY A 67 34.10 7.31 25.42
N ASP A 68 33.33 6.29 25.05
CA ASP A 68 32.48 6.22 23.87
C ASP A 68 31.50 7.41 23.80
N THR A 69 31.46 8.10 22.67
CA THR A 69 30.45 9.12 22.35
C THR A 69 29.15 8.51 21.77
N GLY A 70 28.90 7.22 22.01
CA GLY A 70 27.72 6.50 21.54
C GLY A 70 26.61 6.42 22.60
N LEU A 71 25.35 6.29 22.17
CA LEU A 71 24.26 5.87 23.07
C LEU A 71 24.61 4.50 23.67
N SER A 72 24.31 4.29 24.95
CA SER A 72 24.48 2.98 25.57
C SER A 72 23.60 1.92 24.90
N GLY A 73 23.98 0.64 24.99
CA GLY A 73 23.20 -0.48 24.44
C GLY A 73 21.73 -0.44 24.85
N GLU A 74 21.44 -0.25 26.14
CA GLU A 74 20.06 -0.12 26.62
C GLU A 74 19.32 1.09 26.02
N ALA A 75 20.03 2.20 25.78
CA ALA A 75 19.41 3.38 25.19
C ALA A 75 19.09 3.15 23.70
N LEU A 76 19.95 2.43 22.97
CA LEU A 76 19.72 2.02 21.58
C LEU A 76 18.55 1.05 21.47
N GLU A 77 18.48 0.07 22.36
CA GLU A 77 17.36 -0.89 22.41
C GLU A 77 16.02 -0.17 22.66
N ARG A 78 15.97 0.71 23.69
CA ARG A 78 14.77 1.50 23.99
C ARG A 78 14.35 2.39 22.83
N LEU A 79 15.33 2.99 22.12
CA LEU A 79 15.08 3.79 20.93
C LEU A 79 14.49 2.94 19.81
N ALA A 80 15.10 1.79 19.51
CA ALA A 80 14.64 0.88 18.48
C ALA A 80 13.20 0.43 18.73
N LEU A 81 12.90 -0.06 19.94
CA LEU A 81 11.55 -0.45 20.36
C LEU A 81 10.53 0.69 20.25
N LYS A 82 10.93 1.93 20.57
CA LYS A 82 10.05 3.10 20.42
C LYS A 82 9.75 3.38 18.95
N LEU A 83 10.75 3.31 18.07
CA LEU A 83 10.60 3.55 16.64
C LEU A 83 9.73 2.47 15.98
N GLU A 84 9.86 1.21 16.40
CA GLU A 84 9.01 0.13 15.92
C GLU A 84 7.54 0.32 16.27
N ARG A 85 7.23 0.71 17.51
CA ARG A 85 5.84 0.99 17.94
C ARG A 85 5.20 2.10 17.12
N GLN A 86 6.00 3.01 16.59
CA GLN A 86 5.57 4.12 15.73
C GLN A 86 5.60 3.73 14.23
N GLN A 87 5.89 2.46 13.91
CA GLN A 87 6.01 1.94 12.54
C GLN A 87 7.01 2.70 11.67
N LEU A 88 8.03 3.30 12.29
CA LEU A 88 9.12 3.98 11.59
C LEU A 88 10.17 2.96 11.15
N HIS A 89 9.76 2.05 10.26
CA HIS A 89 10.48 0.84 9.84
C HIS A 89 11.98 1.05 9.60
N GLY A 90 12.35 1.96 8.69
CA GLY A 90 13.76 2.21 8.36
C GLY A 90 14.56 2.85 9.49
N ALA A 91 13.93 3.66 10.36
CA ALA A 91 14.61 4.24 11.51
C ALA A 91 14.82 3.21 12.62
N ALA A 92 13.82 2.36 12.87
CA ALA A 92 13.90 1.26 13.82
C ALA A 92 14.98 0.25 13.42
N ALA A 93 15.04 -0.13 12.13
CA ALA A 93 16.05 -1.04 11.61
C ALA A 93 17.48 -0.51 11.84
N ARG A 94 17.71 0.78 11.59
CA ARG A 94 19.01 1.44 11.87
C ARG A 94 19.35 1.40 13.36
N ALA A 95 18.41 1.71 14.24
CA ALA A 95 18.66 1.69 15.68
C ALA A 95 19.04 0.28 16.19
N TRP A 96 18.45 -0.78 15.62
CA TRP A 96 18.87 -2.16 15.90
C TRP A 96 20.24 -2.51 15.32
N THR A 97 20.59 -2.02 14.15
CA THR A 97 21.96 -2.17 13.59
C THR A 97 22.99 -1.48 14.48
N ASP A 98 22.67 -0.27 14.98
CA ASP A 98 23.50 0.46 15.92
C ASP A 98 23.64 -0.30 17.24
N TYR A 99 22.55 -0.89 17.75
CA TYR A 99 22.57 -1.76 18.93
C TYR A 99 23.54 -2.94 18.76
N ILE A 100 23.40 -3.73 17.69
CA ILE A 100 24.28 -4.88 17.42
C ILE A 100 25.75 -4.42 17.37
N SER A 101 26.02 -3.28 16.74
CA SER A 101 27.37 -2.74 16.59
C SER A 101 27.98 -2.31 17.94
N ALA A 102 27.16 -1.76 18.84
CA ALA A 102 27.59 -1.25 20.14
C ALA A 102 27.70 -2.34 21.22
N THR A 103 26.77 -3.31 21.25
CA THR A 103 26.70 -4.30 22.33
C THR A 103 27.41 -5.61 21.98
N ARG A 104 27.56 -5.92 20.69
CA ARG A 104 28.07 -7.21 20.18
C ARG A 104 27.42 -8.39 20.92
N PRO A 105 26.09 -8.55 20.77
CA PRO A 105 25.34 -9.56 21.49
C PRO A 105 25.76 -10.98 21.06
N SER A 106 25.25 -12.01 21.74
CA SER A 106 25.55 -13.40 21.38
C SER A 106 25.15 -13.72 19.94
N GLY A 107 25.61 -14.85 19.39
CA GLY A 107 25.20 -15.29 18.05
C GLY A 107 23.68 -15.38 17.92
N GLU A 108 23.05 -16.07 18.87
CA GLU A 108 21.61 -16.27 18.95
C GLU A 108 20.84 -14.94 19.01
N GLU A 109 21.25 -14.02 19.89
CA GLU A 109 20.61 -12.71 20.02
C GLU A 109 20.86 -11.85 18.77
N SER A 110 22.07 -11.87 18.21
CA SER A 110 22.40 -11.16 16.97
C SER A 110 21.55 -11.67 15.80
N ALA A 111 21.41 -12.99 15.64
CA ALA A 111 20.56 -13.60 14.63
C ALA A 111 19.10 -13.16 14.82
N GLY A 112 18.58 -13.22 16.05
CA GLY A 112 17.22 -12.78 16.36
C GLY A 112 16.97 -11.30 16.04
N ILE A 113 17.97 -10.44 16.26
CA ILE A 113 17.86 -9.01 15.93
C ILE A 113 17.96 -8.78 14.42
N TRP A 114 18.82 -9.50 13.69
CA TRP A 114 18.85 -9.44 12.22
C TRP A 114 17.55 -9.90 11.59
N TYR A 115 16.94 -10.96 12.12
CA TYR A 115 15.60 -11.37 11.74
C TYR A 115 14.56 -10.27 11.97
N ARG A 116 14.61 -9.59 13.13
CA ARG A 116 13.75 -8.44 13.45
C ARG A 116 13.96 -7.28 12.48
N ILE A 117 15.21 -6.96 12.14
CA ILE A 117 15.57 -5.94 11.13
C ILE A 117 14.95 -6.30 9.78
N GLY A 118 15.02 -7.56 9.37
CA GLY A 118 14.40 -8.05 8.13
C GLY A 118 12.90 -7.78 8.10
N LYS A 119 12.18 -8.11 9.19
CA LYS A 119 10.74 -7.82 9.30
C LYS A 119 10.42 -6.34 9.21
N LEU A 120 11.27 -5.48 9.79
CA LEU A 120 11.08 -4.03 9.70
C LEU A 120 11.24 -3.55 8.26
N TYR A 121 12.29 -3.94 7.56
CA TYR A 121 12.47 -3.56 6.16
C TYR A 121 11.36 -4.12 5.26
N GLN A 122 10.94 -5.37 5.47
CA GLN A 122 9.85 -5.99 4.72
C GLN A 122 8.53 -5.22 4.93
N GLY A 123 8.21 -4.85 6.17
CA GLY A 123 7.03 -4.04 6.50
C GLY A 123 7.09 -2.62 5.92
N GLY A 124 8.29 -2.06 5.77
CA GLY A 124 8.52 -0.78 5.10
C GLY A 124 8.61 -0.85 3.56
N GLY A 125 8.46 -2.04 2.97
CA GLY A 125 8.55 -2.26 1.51
C GLY A 125 9.96 -2.29 0.93
N ASP A 126 11.01 -2.19 1.75
CA ASP A 126 12.42 -2.26 1.32
C ASP A 126 12.88 -3.73 1.27
N LEU A 127 12.40 -4.44 0.25
CA LEU A 127 12.55 -5.89 0.13
C LEU A 127 14.00 -6.34 -0.06
N GLU A 128 14.84 -5.53 -0.70
CA GLU A 128 16.26 -5.86 -0.88
C GLU A 128 17.00 -5.84 0.46
N ARG A 129 16.75 -4.83 1.31
CA ARG A 129 17.32 -4.79 2.65
C ARG A 129 16.71 -5.83 3.58
N ALA A 130 15.45 -6.20 3.38
CA ALA A 130 14.83 -7.30 4.11
C ALA A 130 15.55 -8.62 3.86
N LEU A 131 15.81 -8.96 2.59
CA LEU A 131 16.55 -10.17 2.21
C LEU A 131 17.97 -10.18 2.78
N ASP A 132 18.72 -9.08 2.67
CA ASP A 132 20.06 -8.97 3.27
C ASP A 132 20.02 -9.28 4.78
N ALA A 133 19.05 -8.72 5.50
CA ALA A 133 18.90 -8.95 6.93
C ALA A 133 18.51 -10.40 7.28
N TYR A 134 17.62 -11.03 6.51
CA TYR A 134 17.27 -12.44 6.73
C TYR A 134 18.45 -13.38 6.47
N TYR A 135 19.23 -13.16 5.41
CA TYR A 135 20.43 -13.95 5.17
C TYR A 135 21.51 -13.73 6.23
N ARG A 136 21.64 -12.51 6.76
CA ARG A 136 22.52 -12.26 7.92
C ARG A 136 22.09 -13.06 9.13
N SER A 137 20.80 -13.08 9.44
CA SER A 137 20.25 -13.88 10.55
C SER A 137 20.63 -15.36 10.41
N GLU A 138 20.33 -15.96 9.25
CA GLU A 138 20.59 -17.38 8.97
C GLU A 138 22.10 -17.71 8.99
N SER A 139 22.95 -16.79 8.52
CA SER A 139 24.41 -16.98 8.49
C SER A 139 25.10 -16.90 9.84
N ILE A 140 24.51 -16.20 10.82
CA ILE A 140 25.10 -16.01 12.15
C ILE A 140 24.82 -17.23 13.03
N GLU A 141 23.55 -17.57 13.18
CA GLU A 141 23.13 -18.73 13.97
C GLU A 141 21.81 -19.27 13.45
N HIS A 142 21.72 -20.59 13.35
CA HIS A 142 20.53 -21.28 12.86
C HIS A 142 19.46 -21.35 13.96
N LEU A 143 18.54 -20.39 13.96
CA LEU A 143 17.42 -20.32 14.90
C LEU A 143 16.31 -21.28 14.48
N LYS A 144 16.35 -22.53 14.97
CA LYS A 144 15.39 -23.59 14.63
C LYS A 144 13.92 -23.16 14.73
N ASP A 145 13.59 -22.40 15.78
CA ASP A 145 12.22 -21.93 16.03
C ASP A 145 11.74 -20.90 15.00
N LEU A 146 12.67 -20.24 14.29
CA LEU A 146 12.37 -19.23 13.28
C LEU A 146 12.58 -19.74 11.85
N GLU A 147 13.13 -20.94 11.67
CA GLU A 147 13.52 -21.47 10.36
C GLU A 147 12.37 -21.44 9.35
N ALA A 148 11.19 -21.95 9.74
CA ALA A 148 10.00 -21.96 8.89
C ALA A 148 9.48 -20.54 8.57
N GLU A 149 9.49 -19.62 9.54
CA GLU A 149 8.99 -18.26 9.31
C GLU A 149 9.97 -17.43 8.47
N LEU A 150 11.27 -17.55 8.74
CA LEU A 150 12.33 -16.91 7.98
C LEU A 150 12.30 -17.38 6.51
N SER A 151 12.11 -18.68 6.29
CA SER A 151 12.07 -19.25 4.95
C SER A 151 10.84 -18.82 4.14
N LEU A 152 9.68 -18.70 4.78
CA LEU A 152 8.51 -18.08 4.18
C LEU A 152 8.79 -16.62 3.80
N ARG A 153 9.38 -15.84 4.71
CA ARG A 153 9.65 -14.41 4.48
C ARG A 153 10.68 -14.14 3.40
N VAL A 154 11.72 -14.97 3.30
CA VAL A 154 12.70 -14.92 2.20
C VAL A 154 12.00 -15.21 0.88
N SER A 155 11.14 -16.23 0.83
CA SER A 155 10.35 -16.57 -0.36
C SER A 155 9.48 -15.41 -0.81
N GLU A 156 8.69 -14.83 0.10
CA GLU A 156 7.84 -13.66 -0.16
C GLU A 156 8.64 -12.46 -0.69
N CYS A 157 9.83 -12.20 -0.13
CA CYS A 157 10.67 -11.09 -0.59
C CYS A 157 11.24 -11.34 -1.99
N LEU A 158 11.70 -12.57 -2.28
CA LEU A 158 12.21 -12.93 -3.61
C LEU A 158 11.12 -12.84 -4.67
N GLU A 159 9.91 -13.32 -4.36
CA GLU A 159 8.75 -13.24 -5.23
C GLU A 159 8.37 -11.78 -5.54
N ARG A 160 8.20 -10.95 -4.50
CA ARG A 160 7.87 -9.53 -4.65
C ARG A 160 8.97 -8.71 -5.32
N LEU A 161 10.22 -9.19 -5.33
CA LEU A 161 11.32 -8.59 -6.08
C LEU A 161 11.42 -9.07 -7.53
N GLY A 162 10.62 -10.07 -7.93
CA GLY A 162 10.74 -10.73 -9.24
C GLY A 162 11.96 -11.63 -9.37
N ARG A 163 12.60 -12.02 -8.27
CA ARG A 163 13.83 -12.85 -8.25
C ARG A 163 13.49 -14.34 -8.28
N PHE A 164 12.69 -14.77 -9.25
CA PHE A 164 12.15 -16.13 -9.31
C PHE A 164 13.23 -17.21 -9.46
N ALA A 165 14.34 -16.93 -10.14
CA ALA A 165 15.45 -17.88 -10.21
C ALA A 165 16.05 -18.19 -8.82
N ALA A 166 16.21 -17.16 -7.98
CA ALA A 166 16.67 -17.33 -6.60
C ALA A 166 15.60 -17.97 -5.71
N LEU A 167 14.32 -17.60 -5.88
CA LEU A 167 13.20 -18.24 -5.20
C LEU A 167 13.17 -19.76 -5.45
N ARG A 168 13.34 -20.18 -6.72
CA ARG A 168 13.39 -21.60 -7.07
C ARG A 168 14.54 -22.31 -6.37
N SER A 169 15.74 -21.75 -6.41
CA SER A 169 16.90 -22.32 -5.73
C SER A 169 16.68 -22.45 -4.22
N GLU A 170 16.03 -21.47 -3.60
CA GLU A 170 15.70 -21.48 -2.18
C GLU A 170 14.71 -22.61 -1.85
N LEU A 171 13.62 -22.73 -2.62
CA LEU A 171 12.61 -23.76 -2.44
C LEU A 171 13.15 -25.17 -2.70
N GLU A 172 13.96 -25.36 -3.74
CA GLU A 172 14.63 -26.63 -4.06
C GLU A 172 15.58 -27.05 -2.94
N SER A 173 16.38 -26.11 -2.42
CA SER A 173 17.30 -26.39 -1.31
C SER A 173 16.59 -26.87 -0.05
N ARG A 174 15.34 -26.44 0.17
CA ARG A 174 14.56 -26.77 1.38
C ARG A 174 13.67 -28.00 1.22
N THR A 175 13.06 -28.17 0.06
CA THR A 175 12.27 -29.38 -0.26
C THR A 175 13.15 -30.62 -0.40
N ALA A 176 14.42 -30.46 -0.79
CA ALA A 176 15.41 -31.55 -0.78
C ALA A 176 15.81 -32.01 0.64
N LEU A 177 15.49 -31.23 1.68
CA LEU A 177 15.86 -31.53 3.07
C LEU A 177 14.75 -32.27 3.86
N ASP A 178 13.54 -32.40 3.30
CA ASP A 178 12.44 -33.18 3.89
C ASP A 178 11.84 -34.17 2.86
N PRO A 179 12.41 -35.38 2.70
CA PRO A 179 11.92 -36.40 1.79
C PRO A 179 10.60 -37.07 2.24
N ASP A 180 10.09 -36.76 3.44
CA ASP A 180 8.85 -37.30 4.01
C ASP A 180 7.71 -36.26 4.07
N ALA A 181 7.93 -35.02 3.62
CA ALA A 181 6.87 -34.03 3.47
C ALA A 181 5.82 -34.56 2.47
N PRO A 182 4.54 -34.68 2.85
CA PRO A 182 3.53 -35.31 2.01
C PRO A 182 3.33 -34.50 0.73
N THR A 183 3.99 -34.90 -0.36
CA THR A 183 3.55 -34.63 -1.73
C THR A 183 2.45 -35.63 -2.10
N ALA A 184 1.53 -35.87 -1.17
CA ALA A 184 0.67 -37.04 -1.16
C ALA A 184 -0.73 -36.69 -1.67
N GLY A 185 -0.92 -36.84 -2.99
CA GLY A 185 -2.23 -37.15 -3.57
C GLY A 185 -2.96 -36.06 -4.32
N GLU A 186 -2.44 -34.83 -4.38
CA GLU A 186 -3.07 -33.80 -5.21
C GLU A 186 -2.63 -33.92 -6.67
N GLU A 187 -3.61 -33.99 -7.58
CA GLU A 187 -3.38 -34.00 -9.02
C GLU A 187 -2.71 -32.68 -9.43
N VAL A 188 -1.45 -32.75 -9.85
CA VAL A 188 -0.71 -31.61 -10.37
C VAL A 188 -1.19 -31.34 -11.79
N LEU A 189 -1.72 -30.14 -12.02
CA LEU A 189 -2.26 -29.73 -13.31
C LEU A 189 -1.24 -28.98 -14.16
N ALA A 190 -0.33 -28.22 -13.52
CA ALA A 190 0.72 -27.48 -14.20
C ALA A 190 1.93 -27.22 -13.30
N GLU A 191 3.07 -26.90 -13.90
CA GLU A 191 4.29 -26.51 -13.22
C GLU A 191 4.88 -25.24 -13.86
N ILE A 192 5.18 -24.23 -13.05
CA ILE A 192 5.88 -23.00 -13.45
C ILE A 192 7.21 -22.97 -12.69
N GLY A 193 8.25 -23.55 -13.29
CA GLY A 193 9.52 -23.75 -12.60
C GLY A 193 9.38 -24.74 -11.44
N SER A 194 9.61 -24.29 -10.19
CA SER A 194 9.43 -25.12 -8.99
C SER A 194 8.03 -25.02 -8.38
N TRP A 195 7.18 -24.11 -8.87
CA TRP A 195 5.81 -23.98 -8.39
C TRP A 195 4.91 -24.97 -9.11
N LYS A 196 4.28 -25.86 -8.34
CA LYS A 196 3.28 -26.80 -8.81
C LYS A 196 1.89 -26.24 -8.52
N ILE A 197 1.03 -26.25 -9.53
CA ILE A 197 -0.37 -25.84 -9.43
C ILE A 197 -1.20 -27.13 -9.36
N SER A 198 -1.82 -27.38 -8.22
CA SER A 198 -2.68 -28.55 -8.03
C SER A 198 -4.13 -28.26 -8.45
N ARG A 199 -4.94 -29.32 -8.56
CA ARG A 199 -6.39 -29.17 -8.74
C ARG A 199 -7.03 -28.35 -7.60
N SER A 200 -6.60 -28.57 -6.36
CA SER A 200 -7.13 -27.81 -5.22
C SER A 200 -6.76 -26.33 -5.29
N ASP A 201 -5.56 -26.01 -5.78
CA ASP A 201 -5.13 -24.63 -5.95
C ASP A 201 -6.00 -23.90 -6.98
N LEU A 202 -6.24 -24.56 -8.14
CA LEU A 202 -7.10 -23.99 -9.18
C LEU A 202 -8.53 -23.76 -8.67
N GLU A 203 -9.10 -24.70 -7.92
CA GLU A 203 -10.44 -24.56 -7.32
C GLU A 203 -10.52 -23.37 -6.35
N LYS A 204 -9.52 -23.20 -5.48
CA LYS A 204 -9.45 -22.06 -4.54
C LYS A 204 -9.33 -20.72 -5.28
N MET A 205 -8.55 -20.68 -6.35
CA MET A 205 -8.40 -19.48 -7.19
C MET A 205 -9.72 -19.10 -7.86
N VAL A 206 -10.41 -20.08 -8.45
CA VAL A 206 -11.74 -19.87 -9.05
C VAL A 206 -12.74 -19.40 -8.01
N GLU A 207 -12.74 -20.01 -6.83
CA GLU A 207 -13.62 -19.62 -5.75
C GLU A 207 -13.39 -18.16 -5.34
N ALA A 208 -12.13 -17.74 -5.22
CA ALA A 208 -11.77 -16.36 -4.91
C ALA A 208 -12.20 -15.37 -6.02
N GLU A 209 -12.01 -15.74 -7.29
CA GLU A 209 -12.44 -14.90 -8.43
C GLU A 209 -13.96 -14.75 -8.47
N ILE A 210 -14.71 -15.86 -8.32
CA ILE A 210 -16.17 -15.84 -8.26
C ILE A 210 -16.65 -15.04 -7.07
N GLU A 211 -16.03 -15.18 -5.89
CA GLU A 211 -16.39 -14.40 -4.71
C GLU A 211 -16.15 -12.90 -4.92
N ALA A 212 -15.05 -12.52 -5.56
CA ALA A 212 -14.76 -11.12 -5.89
C ALA A 212 -15.79 -10.55 -6.90
N GLN A 213 -16.12 -11.31 -7.94
CA GLN A 213 -17.15 -10.93 -8.92
C GLN A 213 -18.53 -10.82 -8.25
N LEU A 214 -18.89 -11.79 -7.41
CA LEU A 214 -20.14 -11.77 -6.66
C LEU A 214 -20.16 -10.62 -5.65
N SER A 215 -19.04 -10.25 -5.03
CA SER A 215 -19.02 -9.09 -4.12
C SER A 215 -19.42 -7.79 -4.84
N SER A 216 -19.09 -7.66 -6.13
CA SER A 216 -19.44 -6.48 -6.94
C SER A 216 -20.91 -6.45 -7.40
N VAL A 217 -21.59 -7.60 -7.49
CA VAL A 217 -22.96 -7.73 -8.05
C VAL A 217 -24.00 -8.14 -6.99
N ALA A 218 -23.60 -8.97 -6.03
CA ALA A 218 -24.44 -9.70 -5.09
C ALA A 218 -24.66 -8.99 -3.76
N GLY A 219 -24.21 -7.74 -3.62
CA GLY A 219 -24.73 -6.86 -2.57
C GLY A 219 -26.25 -6.90 -2.59
N GLY A 220 -26.89 -6.80 -3.76
CA GLY A 220 -28.35 -6.83 -3.91
C GLY A 220 -29.04 -8.20 -3.78
N LEU A 221 -28.33 -9.28 -3.41
CA LEU A 221 -28.91 -10.62 -3.27
C LEU A 221 -29.04 -11.05 -1.80
N PRO A 222 -30.13 -11.75 -1.43
CA PRO A 222 -30.24 -12.43 -0.15
C PRO A 222 -29.10 -13.46 0.04
N PRO A 223 -28.63 -13.70 1.28
CA PRO A 223 -27.48 -14.57 1.55
C PRO A 223 -27.61 -15.99 0.97
N GLU A 224 -28.79 -16.60 1.08
CA GLU A 224 -29.03 -17.95 0.56
C GLU A 224 -28.94 -18.01 -0.97
N GLN A 225 -29.51 -17.01 -1.65
CA GLN A 225 -29.44 -16.92 -3.11
C GLN A 225 -28.02 -16.65 -3.59
N ARG A 226 -27.25 -15.83 -2.85
CA ARG A 226 -25.82 -15.60 -3.14
C ARG A 226 -25.03 -16.89 -3.06
N LYS A 227 -25.23 -17.69 -2.01
CA LYS A 227 -24.57 -18.99 -1.86
C LYS A 227 -24.95 -19.94 -3.01
N ALA A 228 -26.24 -20.08 -3.30
CA ALA A 228 -26.70 -20.93 -4.39
C ALA A 228 -26.15 -20.48 -5.77
N GLN A 229 -26.02 -19.17 -5.99
CA GLN A 229 -25.42 -18.64 -7.21
C GLN A 229 -23.91 -18.91 -7.27
N LYS A 230 -23.18 -18.77 -6.17
CA LYS A 230 -21.76 -19.13 -6.06
C LYS A 230 -21.55 -20.60 -6.41
N ASP A 231 -22.30 -21.49 -5.77
CA ASP A 231 -22.19 -22.94 -5.99
C ASP A 231 -22.46 -23.30 -7.45
N ARG A 232 -23.45 -22.64 -8.08
CA ARG A 232 -23.77 -22.82 -9.50
C ARG A 232 -22.63 -22.35 -10.40
N LEU A 233 -22.07 -21.16 -10.15
CA LEU A 233 -20.96 -20.61 -10.95
C LEU A 233 -19.71 -21.46 -10.81
N LEU A 234 -19.41 -21.94 -9.60
CA LEU A 234 -18.29 -22.85 -9.36
C LEU A 234 -18.41 -24.13 -10.17
N ALA A 235 -19.56 -24.81 -10.08
CA ALA A 235 -19.82 -26.03 -10.84
C ALA A 235 -19.77 -25.78 -12.36
N GLU A 236 -20.18 -24.59 -12.79
CA GLU A 236 -20.15 -24.19 -14.18
C GLU A 236 -18.71 -23.99 -14.68
N VAL A 237 -17.88 -23.23 -13.96
CA VAL A 237 -16.50 -22.90 -14.35
C VAL A 237 -15.57 -24.11 -14.27
N LEU A 238 -15.78 -25.00 -13.27
CA LEU A 238 -14.95 -26.18 -13.03
C LEU A 238 -15.37 -27.41 -13.85
N SER A 239 -16.20 -27.26 -14.89
CA SER A 239 -16.45 -28.33 -15.87
C SER A 239 -15.15 -28.67 -16.64
N GLU A 240 -14.89 -29.95 -16.94
CA GLU A 240 -13.62 -30.43 -17.51
C GLU A 240 -13.08 -29.58 -18.68
N ASP A 241 -13.93 -29.28 -19.68
CA ASP A 241 -13.53 -28.47 -20.85
C ASP A 241 -13.12 -27.02 -20.51
N ARG A 242 -13.76 -26.41 -19.49
CA ARG A 242 -13.47 -25.03 -19.06
C ARG A 242 -12.32 -24.96 -18.07
N GLN A 243 -12.13 -26.02 -17.29
CA GLN A 243 -11.03 -26.12 -16.35
C GLN A 243 -9.68 -26.00 -17.06
N GLN A 244 -9.50 -26.67 -18.20
CA GLN A 244 -8.26 -26.57 -18.96
C GLN A 244 -8.03 -25.16 -19.53
N GLN A 245 -9.06 -24.54 -20.12
CA GLN A 245 -8.95 -23.18 -20.66
C GLN A 245 -8.62 -22.15 -19.58
N LEU A 246 -9.22 -22.31 -18.40
CA LEU A 246 -8.94 -21.46 -17.24
C LEU A 246 -7.49 -21.63 -16.78
N LEU A 247 -7.01 -22.87 -16.67
CA LEU A 247 -5.63 -23.15 -16.30
C LEU A 247 -4.64 -22.54 -17.30
N GLU A 248 -4.89 -22.68 -18.60
CA GLU A 248 -4.06 -22.07 -19.64
C GLU A 248 -4.03 -20.54 -19.54
N ARG A 249 -5.19 -19.91 -19.31
CA ARG A 249 -5.30 -18.46 -19.08
C ARG A 249 -4.49 -18.03 -17.85
N PHE A 250 -4.66 -18.75 -16.74
CA PHE A 250 -3.96 -18.47 -15.50
C PHE A 250 -2.44 -18.54 -15.67
N ILE A 251 -1.93 -19.60 -16.28
CA ILE A 251 -0.50 -19.76 -16.55
C ILE A 251 0.02 -18.62 -17.43
N ALA A 252 -0.73 -18.22 -18.46
CA ALA A 252 -0.34 -17.12 -19.32
C ALA A 252 -0.26 -15.79 -18.56
N GLU A 253 -1.25 -15.48 -17.72
CA GLU A 253 -1.25 -14.29 -16.86
C GLU A 253 -0.06 -14.29 -15.89
N GLU A 254 0.22 -15.43 -15.27
CA GLU A 254 1.29 -15.56 -14.29
C GLU A 254 2.67 -15.39 -14.93
N VAL A 255 2.93 -16.03 -16.08
CA VAL A 255 4.21 -15.87 -16.79
C VAL A 255 4.44 -14.42 -17.22
N LEU A 256 3.38 -13.72 -17.63
CA LEU A 256 3.45 -12.29 -17.96
C LEU A 256 3.70 -11.43 -16.71
N TYR A 257 3.05 -11.74 -15.60
CA TYR A 257 3.28 -11.08 -14.32
C TYR A 257 4.72 -11.24 -13.87
N MET A 258 5.24 -12.48 -13.86
CA MET A 258 6.63 -12.76 -13.52
C MET A 258 7.60 -11.93 -14.39
N ARG A 259 7.34 -11.86 -15.70
CA ARG A 259 8.15 -11.06 -16.62
C ARG A 259 8.10 -9.56 -16.29
N ALA A 260 6.92 -9.02 -15.98
CA ALA A 260 6.75 -7.63 -15.56
C ALA A 260 7.49 -7.31 -14.26
N MET A 261 7.52 -8.26 -13.32
CA MET A 261 8.26 -8.14 -12.07
C MET A 261 9.78 -8.18 -12.29
N GLU A 262 10.27 -9.08 -13.13
CA GLU A 262 11.69 -9.13 -13.53
C GLU A 262 12.15 -7.82 -14.21
N GLU A 263 11.30 -7.24 -15.04
CA GLU A 263 11.53 -5.94 -15.68
C GLU A 263 11.34 -4.75 -14.73
N ARG A 264 10.96 -5.02 -13.47
CA ARG A 264 10.71 -4.01 -12.44
C ARG A 264 9.70 -2.95 -12.89
N LEU A 265 8.66 -3.34 -13.62
CA LEU A 265 7.62 -2.40 -14.03
C LEU A 265 6.92 -1.75 -12.83
N TYR A 266 6.99 -2.38 -11.65
CA TYR A 266 6.52 -1.81 -10.40
C TYR A 266 7.28 -0.56 -9.93
N ASP A 267 8.48 -0.31 -10.47
CA ASP A 267 9.25 0.88 -10.18
C ASP A 267 8.80 2.10 -10.99
N ASP A 268 8.02 1.92 -12.05
CA ASP A 268 7.51 3.01 -12.87
C ASP A 268 6.63 3.98 -12.04
N ALA A 269 6.84 5.28 -12.22
CA ALA A 269 6.16 6.29 -11.41
C ALA A 269 4.63 6.31 -11.66
N ALA A 270 4.20 6.12 -12.91
CA ALA A 270 2.79 6.09 -13.25
C ALA A 270 2.13 4.80 -12.72
N TYR A 271 2.83 3.67 -12.78
CA TYR A 271 2.39 2.45 -12.12
C TYR A 271 2.23 2.66 -10.61
N ARG A 272 3.21 3.23 -9.91
CA ARG A 272 3.13 3.45 -8.46
C ARG A 272 1.97 4.33 -8.06
N GLU A 273 1.73 5.41 -8.81
CA GLU A 273 0.59 6.29 -8.57
C GLU A 273 -0.74 5.56 -8.81
N LEU A 274 -0.84 4.79 -9.90
CA LEU A 274 -2.03 3.99 -10.18
C LEU A 274 -2.27 2.94 -9.08
N ALA A 275 -1.22 2.21 -8.68
CA ALA A 275 -1.28 1.19 -7.65
C ALA A 275 -1.71 1.78 -6.29
N SER A 276 -1.12 2.91 -5.88
CA SER A 276 -1.50 3.60 -4.64
C SER A 276 -2.96 4.08 -4.66
N ASN A 277 -3.41 4.61 -5.80
CA ASN A 277 -4.80 5.04 -5.96
C ASN A 277 -5.79 3.85 -5.96
N LEU A 278 -5.41 2.72 -6.55
CA LEU A 278 -6.21 1.48 -6.51
C LEU A 278 -6.26 0.91 -5.10
N GLU A 279 -5.12 0.79 -4.43
CA GLU A 279 -5.01 0.33 -3.03
C GLU A 279 -5.91 1.18 -2.12
N LYS A 280 -5.82 2.51 -2.21
CA LYS A 280 -6.69 3.42 -1.46
C LYS A 280 -8.17 3.12 -1.68
N LYS A 281 -8.59 2.94 -2.95
CA LYS A 281 -10.00 2.62 -3.28
C LYS A 281 -10.41 1.25 -2.73
N MET A 282 -9.54 0.25 -2.83
CA MET A 282 -9.81 -1.09 -2.30
C MET A 282 -9.91 -1.09 -0.78
N LEU A 283 -9.07 -0.32 -0.07
CA LEU A 283 -9.16 -0.16 1.39
C LEU A 283 -10.46 0.54 1.80
N ILE A 284 -10.85 1.60 1.09
CA ILE A 284 -12.15 2.26 1.31
C ILE A 284 -13.29 1.27 1.10
N GLN A 285 -13.28 0.52 -0.01
CA GLN A 285 -14.30 -0.48 -0.31
C GLN A 285 -14.35 -1.55 0.79
N LYS A 286 -13.20 -2.12 1.17
CA LYS A 286 -13.11 -3.16 2.20
C LYS A 286 -13.63 -2.67 3.55
N TYR A 287 -13.31 -1.44 3.92
CA TYR A 287 -13.82 -0.81 5.13
C TYR A 287 -15.34 -0.66 5.06
N MET A 288 -15.89 -0.12 3.97
CA MET A 288 -17.33 0.03 3.77
C MET A 288 -18.07 -1.31 3.78
N ASP A 289 -17.53 -2.34 3.12
CA ASP A 289 -18.11 -3.68 3.11
C ASP A 289 -18.20 -4.28 4.52
N GLY A 290 -17.16 -4.07 5.35
CA GLY A 290 -17.17 -4.47 6.75
C GLY A 290 -18.28 -3.74 7.54
N GLN A 291 -18.46 -2.44 7.28
CA GLN A 291 -19.51 -1.64 7.91
C GLN A 291 -20.90 -2.09 7.49
N TYR A 292 -21.10 -2.41 6.21
CA TYR A 292 -22.38 -2.94 5.73
C TYR A 292 -22.67 -4.33 6.28
N ALA A 293 -21.69 -5.23 6.30
CA ALA A 293 -21.86 -6.57 6.83
C ALA A 293 -22.22 -6.57 8.33
N ALA A 294 -21.65 -5.64 9.11
CA ALA A 294 -21.93 -5.52 10.54
C ALA A 294 -23.28 -4.86 10.84
N ASN A 295 -23.73 -3.92 10.01
CA ASN A 295 -24.86 -3.04 10.34
C ASN A 295 -26.12 -3.27 9.47
N ILE A 296 -26.02 -4.02 8.37
CA ILE A 296 -27.16 -4.33 7.51
C ILE A 296 -27.60 -5.78 7.72
N ASN A 297 -28.65 -5.93 8.50
CA ASN A 297 -29.47 -7.14 8.51
C ASN A 297 -30.84 -6.79 7.92
N ILE A 298 -31.31 -7.57 6.95
CA ILE A 298 -32.62 -7.37 6.30
C ILE A 298 -33.38 -8.68 6.39
N SER A 299 -34.48 -8.64 7.14
CA SER A 299 -35.43 -9.74 7.25
C SER A 299 -36.45 -9.74 6.11
N ASP A 300 -37.03 -10.90 5.81
CA ASP A 300 -38.10 -11.03 4.83
C ASP A 300 -39.30 -10.13 5.13
N GLN A 301 -39.59 -9.90 6.42
CA GLN A 301 -40.64 -9.00 6.86
C GLN A 301 -40.35 -7.56 6.44
N GLU A 302 -39.12 -7.06 6.64
CA GLU A 302 -38.74 -5.72 6.22
C GLU A 302 -38.82 -5.54 4.70
N VAL A 303 -38.51 -6.58 3.93
CA VAL A 303 -38.65 -6.54 2.46
C VAL A 303 -40.13 -6.43 2.08
N ARG A 304 -41.01 -7.19 2.72
CA ARG A 304 -42.46 -7.11 2.50
C ARG A 304 -43.01 -5.74 2.86
N GLU A 305 -42.65 -5.21 4.01
CA GLU A 305 -43.06 -3.88 4.47
C GLU A 305 -42.57 -2.79 3.51
N TYR A 306 -41.31 -2.89 3.05
CA TYR A 306 -40.76 -1.97 2.07
C TYR A 306 -41.54 -2.02 0.75
N TYR A 307 -41.81 -3.22 0.22
CA TYR A 307 -42.60 -3.39 -0.99
C TYR A 307 -44.00 -2.78 -0.84
N GLU A 308 -44.71 -3.09 0.26
CA GLU A 308 -46.06 -2.60 0.53
C GLU A 308 -46.10 -1.06 0.58
N ALA A 309 -45.09 -0.43 1.20
CA ALA A 309 -44.99 1.02 1.28
C ALA A 309 -44.59 1.70 -0.05
N HIS A 310 -43.90 0.98 -0.94
CA HIS A 310 -43.35 1.51 -2.19
C HIS A 310 -43.95 0.84 -3.43
N LYS A 311 -45.19 0.36 -3.32
CA LYS A 311 -45.91 -0.37 -4.37
C LYS A 311 -45.88 0.27 -5.75
N ALA A 312 -45.87 1.60 -5.80
CA ALA A 312 -45.82 2.38 -7.04
C ALA A 312 -44.48 2.24 -7.79
N ASP A 313 -43.40 1.86 -7.12
CA ASP A 313 -42.06 1.71 -7.70
C ASP A 313 -41.88 0.35 -8.41
N PHE A 314 -42.84 -0.57 -8.25
CA PHE A 314 -42.79 -1.95 -8.76
C PHE A 314 -43.83 -2.16 -9.86
N MET A 315 -43.59 -1.52 -11.02
CA MET A 315 -44.46 -1.61 -12.19
C MET A 315 -43.72 -2.26 -13.36
N LYS A 316 -44.37 -3.22 -14.02
CA LYS A 316 -43.89 -3.88 -15.23
C LYS A 316 -44.98 -3.86 -16.30
N ASP A 317 -44.67 -3.29 -17.46
CA ASP A 317 -45.61 -3.15 -18.59
C ASP A 317 -46.94 -2.47 -18.22
N GLY A 318 -46.88 -1.49 -17.30
CA GLY A 318 -48.08 -0.78 -16.80
C GLY A 318 -48.92 -1.57 -15.79
N ARG A 319 -48.52 -2.80 -15.44
CA ARG A 319 -49.12 -3.60 -14.37
C ARG A 319 -48.27 -3.51 -13.11
N GLN A 320 -48.92 -3.41 -11.96
CA GLN A 320 -48.24 -3.55 -10.69
C GLN A 320 -47.78 -5.00 -10.48
N MET A 321 -46.49 -5.17 -10.24
CA MET A 321 -45.89 -6.46 -9.88
C MET A 321 -46.43 -6.90 -8.52
N ASP A 322 -46.59 -8.20 -8.28
CA ASP A 322 -46.84 -8.69 -6.94
C ASP A 322 -45.52 -8.83 -6.13
N PHE A 323 -45.61 -9.22 -4.86
CA PHE A 323 -44.44 -9.36 -4.00
C PHE A 323 -43.50 -10.49 -4.47
N GLU A 324 -44.02 -11.56 -5.05
CA GLU A 324 -43.19 -12.68 -5.53
C GLU A 324 -42.35 -12.23 -6.73
N GLU A 325 -42.95 -11.43 -7.62
CA GLU A 325 -42.26 -10.82 -8.75
C GLU A 325 -41.29 -9.71 -8.33
N ALA A 326 -41.65 -8.89 -7.35
CA ALA A 326 -40.90 -7.69 -6.95
C ALA A 326 -39.91 -7.92 -5.80
N GLY A 327 -39.96 -9.05 -5.10
CA GLY A 327 -39.26 -9.26 -3.83
C GLY A 327 -37.74 -9.04 -3.91
N GLN A 328 -37.10 -9.51 -4.98
CA GLN A 328 -35.67 -9.30 -5.20
C GLN A 328 -35.34 -7.81 -5.44
N GLN A 329 -36.17 -7.11 -6.23
CA GLN A 329 -36.00 -5.68 -6.49
C GLN A 329 -36.23 -4.86 -5.21
N ALA A 330 -37.26 -5.23 -4.43
CA ALA A 330 -37.56 -4.60 -3.15
C ALA A 330 -36.40 -4.78 -2.16
N TYR A 331 -35.82 -5.98 -2.08
CA TYR A 331 -34.63 -6.24 -1.27
C TYR A 331 -33.45 -5.36 -1.71
N ALA A 332 -33.14 -5.31 -3.00
CA ALA A 332 -32.02 -4.52 -3.52
C ALA A 332 -32.21 -3.01 -3.26
N MET A 333 -33.42 -2.49 -3.42
CA MET A 333 -33.73 -1.07 -3.14
C MET A 333 -33.66 -0.76 -1.64
N LEU A 334 -34.25 -1.61 -0.79
CA LEU A 334 -34.15 -1.46 0.67
C LEU A 334 -32.70 -1.51 1.14
N ARG A 335 -31.91 -2.46 0.62
CA ARG A 335 -30.49 -2.57 0.96
C ARG A 335 -29.72 -1.33 0.56
N ARG A 336 -29.90 -0.85 -0.67
CA ARG A 336 -29.26 0.38 -1.15
C ARG A 336 -29.61 1.59 -0.27
N LYS A 337 -30.87 1.67 0.18
CA LYS A 337 -31.30 2.72 1.12
C LYS A 337 -30.52 2.63 2.45
N LYS A 338 -30.45 1.44 3.05
CA LYS A 338 -29.68 1.21 4.28
C LYS A 338 -28.19 1.51 4.10
N GLU A 339 -27.59 1.12 2.97
CA GLU A 339 -26.19 1.43 2.64
C GLU A 339 -25.94 2.95 2.59
N MET A 340 -26.81 3.71 1.93
CA MET A 340 -26.69 5.18 1.87
C MET A 340 -26.82 5.82 3.26
N GLU A 341 -27.73 5.34 4.10
CA GLU A 341 -27.91 5.83 5.46
C GLU A 341 -26.67 5.57 6.33
N ILE A 342 -26.14 4.35 6.30
CA ILE A 342 -24.90 3.98 7.02
C ILE A 342 -23.73 4.80 6.50
N GLN A 343 -23.57 4.92 5.17
CA GLN A 343 -22.50 5.68 4.57
C GLN A 343 -22.55 7.16 4.99
N ALA A 344 -23.73 7.78 4.96
CA ALA A 344 -23.89 9.17 5.35
C ALA A 344 -23.57 9.40 6.84
N GLN A 345 -24.05 8.52 7.72
CA GLN A 345 -23.75 8.59 9.16
C GLN A 345 -22.27 8.42 9.44
N LEU A 346 -21.65 7.42 8.81
CA LEU A 346 -20.24 7.12 8.98
C LEU A 346 -19.35 8.25 8.45
N ILE A 347 -19.64 8.79 7.27
CA ILE A 347 -18.90 9.94 6.73
C ILE A 347 -19.03 11.14 7.67
N GLY A 348 -20.23 11.42 8.19
CA GLY A 348 -20.42 12.50 9.17
C GLY A 348 -19.55 12.29 10.42
N PHE A 349 -19.61 11.10 11.00
CA PHE A 349 -18.79 10.74 12.16
C PHE A 349 -17.28 10.87 11.88
N LEU A 350 -16.78 10.36 10.75
CA LEU A 350 -15.36 10.42 10.39
C LEU A 350 -14.92 11.85 10.05
N MET A 351 -15.80 12.67 9.47
CA MET A 351 -15.51 14.09 9.24
C MET A 351 -15.31 14.83 10.55
N ASP A 352 -16.12 14.52 11.57
CA ASP A 352 -15.96 15.08 12.91
C ASP A 352 -14.70 14.52 13.61
N GLU A 353 -14.47 13.21 13.54
CA GLU A 353 -13.30 12.54 14.15
C GLU A 353 -11.97 13.06 13.58
N TYR A 354 -11.93 13.32 12.27
CA TYR A 354 -10.74 13.81 11.57
C TYR A 354 -10.72 15.34 11.39
N ASP A 355 -11.57 16.08 12.12
CA ASP A 355 -11.61 17.55 12.12
C ASP A 355 -11.67 18.16 10.69
N VAL A 356 -12.49 17.58 9.81
CA VAL A 356 -12.55 17.96 8.39
C VAL A 356 -13.26 19.32 8.22
N VAL A 357 -12.52 20.33 7.74
CA VAL A 357 -13.06 21.66 7.42
C VAL A 357 -13.20 21.86 5.91
N VAL A 358 -14.44 22.07 5.43
CA VAL A 358 -14.73 22.33 4.01
C VAL A 358 -14.86 23.84 3.74
N HIS A 359 -13.91 24.42 3.02
CA HIS A 359 -13.94 25.84 2.64
C HIS A 359 -14.78 26.08 1.36
N GLN A 360 -16.11 26.08 1.49
CA GLN A 360 -17.05 26.21 0.36
C GLN A 360 -16.92 27.53 -0.44
N SER A 361 -16.37 28.59 0.15
CA SER A 361 -16.20 29.90 -0.51
C SER A 361 -15.14 29.91 -1.63
N LYS A 362 -14.38 28.83 -1.81
CA LYS A 362 -13.36 28.70 -2.88
C LYS A 362 -13.74 27.72 -3.99
N SER A 363 -14.91 27.09 -3.90
CA SER A 363 -15.38 26.07 -4.86
C SER A 363 -16.51 26.55 -5.78
N GLY A 364 -16.87 27.84 -5.74
CA GLY A 364 -17.80 28.46 -6.68
C GLY A 364 -17.05 29.08 -7.86
N GLY A 365 -17.23 28.49 -9.05
CA GLY A 365 -16.98 29.14 -10.35
C GLY A 365 -18.29 29.71 -10.90
#